data_AF-A0A6S7H8B8-F1
#
_entry.id   AF-A0A6S7H8B8-F1
#
_cell.length_a   1.000
_cell.length_b   1.000
_cell.length_c   1.000
_cell.angle_alpha   90.00
_cell.angle_beta   90.00
_cell.angle_gamma   90.00
#
_symmetry.space_group_name_H-M   'P 1'
#
loop_
_entity.id
_entity.type
_entity.pdbx_description
1 polymer ?
#
loop_
_entity_poly.entity_id
_entity_poly.type
_entity_poly.pdbx_seq_one_letter_code
_entity_poly.pdbx_strand_id
1 'polypeptide(L)'
;MLQDSKVYKKNTDKRRNPTTRTENDLQKMLKTLCDSGHLSESDYWKLRPFDSTAAAFYGLPKVHKIPLKEEHDHFTIEKKNPPTQIPLRPINSSIGSPTYQVSKHLAGILQSLYEENGYSVKNAQAFSEFVCTQRVEKDEMVVSFDVISPFTSIPVKMAVDVVKR
;
A
#
# COMPACT_ATOMS: atom_id res chain seq x y z
N MET A 1 10.79 5.78 12.43
CA MET A 1 10.00 5.68 11.18
C MET A 1 10.07 6.95 10.32
N LEU A 2 9.86 8.16 10.85
CA LEU A 2 10.08 9.40 10.08
C LEU A 2 11.57 9.72 9.77
N GLN A 3 12.48 8.86 10.23
CA GLN A 3 13.92 8.93 9.95
C GLN A 3 14.38 7.84 8.95
N ASP A 4 13.44 7.16 8.27
CA ASP A 4 13.82 6.21 7.22
C ASP A 4 14.52 6.97 6.09
N SER A 5 15.82 6.73 5.95
CA SER A 5 16.69 7.27 4.90
C SER A 5 17.08 6.23 3.85
N LYS A 6 16.68 4.97 4.04
CA LYS A 6 16.98 3.87 3.10
C LYS A 6 15.98 3.86 1.96
N VAL A 7 14.70 4.06 2.27
CA VAL A 7 13.60 3.96 1.29
C VAL A 7 13.12 5.34 0.87
N TYR A 8 13.03 6.29 1.82
CA TYR A 8 12.49 7.62 1.57
C TYR A 8 13.59 8.68 1.69
N LYS A 9 13.49 9.72 0.85
CA LYS A 9 14.39 10.87 0.90
C LYS A 9 13.58 12.14 1.10
N LYS A 10 13.88 12.87 2.17
CA LYS A 10 13.27 14.17 2.42
C LYS A 10 13.64 15.12 1.29
N ASN A 11 12.64 15.74 0.69
CA ASN A 11 12.84 16.80 -0.29
C ASN A 11 13.17 18.11 0.43
N THR A 12 14.46 18.40 0.62
CA THR A 12 14.95 19.59 1.34
C THR A 12 15.20 20.79 0.44
N ASP A 13 15.24 20.59 -0.89
CA ASP A 13 15.55 21.61 -1.87
C ASP A 13 14.45 21.66 -2.93
N LYS A 14 13.68 22.75 -2.97
CA LYS A 14 12.60 22.94 -3.95
C LYS A 14 13.11 22.83 -5.40
N ARG A 15 14.38 23.16 -5.68
CA ARG A 15 15.01 23.01 -7.01
C ARG A 15 15.24 21.54 -7.40
N ARG A 16 15.27 20.64 -6.42
CA ARG A 16 15.41 19.19 -6.60
C ARG A 16 14.08 18.46 -6.52
N ASN A 17 12.95 19.18 -6.47
CA ASN A 17 11.64 18.55 -6.49
C ASN A 17 11.42 17.82 -7.83
N PRO A 18 11.34 16.47 -7.83
CA PRO A 18 11.18 15.73 -9.07
C PRO A 18 9.77 15.85 -9.64
N THR A 19 8.78 16.39 -8.90
CA THR A 19 7.36 16.41 -9.30
C THR A 19 7.14 16.90 -10.73
N THR A 20 7.61 18.09 -11.08
CA THR A 20 7.42 18.66 -12.42
C THR A 20 8.12 17.84 -13.49
N ARG A 21 9.32 17.31 -13.20
CA ARG A 21 10.04 16.44 -14.14
C ARG A 21 9.28 15.14 -14.37
N THR A 22 8.85 14.47 -13.30
CA THR A 22 8.06 13.23 -13.37
C THR A 22 6.73 13.46 -14.10
N GLU A 23 6.06 14.59 -13.86
CA GLU A 23 4.86 14.98 -14.59
C GLU A 23 5.13 15.08 -16.10
N ASN A 24 6.15 15.84 -16.50
CA ASN A 24 6.49 16.02 -17.91
C ASN A 24 6.90 14.71 -18.59
N ASP A 25 7.70 13.88 -17.90
CA ASP A 25 8.14 12.58 -18.42
C ASP A 25 6.93 11.63 -18.60
N LEU A 26 5.98 11.63 -17.66
CA LEU A 26 4.75 10.85 -17.75
C LEU A 26 3.82 11.36 -18.85
N GLN A 27 3.66 12.67 -19.01
CA GLN A 27 2.87 13.25 -20.09
C GLN A 27 3.41 12.84 -21.47
N LYS A 28 4.73 12.86 -21.67
CA LYS A 28 5.38 12.41 -22.90
C LYS A 28 5.12 10.92 -23.16
N MET A 29 5.24 10.08 -22.14
CA MET A 29 4.97 8.65 -22.24
C MET A 29 3.50 8.38 -22.63
N LEU A 30 2.55 9.02 -21.93
CA LEU A 30 1.12 8.88 -22.23
C LEU A 30 0.79 9.39 -23.65
N LYS A 31 1.41 10.48 -24.09
CA LYS A 31 1.22 10.99 -25.45
C LYS A 31 1.73 10.01 -26.49
N THR A 32 2.90 9.41 -26.26
CA THR A 32 3.46 8.38 -27.15
C THR A 32 2.53 7.18 -27.27
N LEU A 33 1.95 6.71 -26.15
CA LEU A 33 0.98 5.61 -26.14
C LEU A 33 -0.32 5.96 -26.87
N CYS A 34 -0.78 7.21 -26.73
CA CYS A 34 -1.95 7.70 -27.45
C CYS A 34 -1.68 7.74 -28.97
N ASP A 35 -0.52 8.25 -29.38
CA ASP A 35 -0.15 8.40 -30.79
C ASP A 35 0.10 7.05 -31.47
N SER A 36 0.57 6.05 -30.72
CA SER A 36 0.72 4.67 -31.21
C SER A 36 -0.58 3.86 -31.17
N GLY A 37 -1.71 4.46 -30.76
CA GLY A 37 -3.01 3.78 -30.68
C GLY A 37 -3.15 2.78 -29.52
N HIS A 38 -2.23 2.78 -28.56
CA HIS A 38 -2.30 1.93 -27.35
C HIS A 38 -3.13 2.56 -26.23
N LEU A 39 -3.47 3.85 -26.36
CA LEU A 39 -4.32 4.58 -25.42
C LEU A 39 -5.35 5.39 -26.20
N SER A 40 -6.61 5.37 -25.77
CA SER A 40 -7.63 6.23 -26.37
C SER A 40 -7.38 7.70 -26.01
N GLU A 41 -7.84 8.64 -26.83
CA GLU A 41 -7.73 10.07 -26.51
C GLU A 41 -8.45 10.42 -25.19
N SER A 42 -9.60 9.78 -24.94
CA SER A 42 -10.34 9.94 -23.68
C SER A 42 -9.50 9.51 -22.47
N ASP A 43 -8.84 8.35 -22.57
CA ASP A 43 -8.01 7.84 -21.48
C ASP A 43 -6.73 8.65 -21.33
N TYR A 44 -6.14 9.12 -22.43
CA TYR A 44 -5.03 10.07 -22.37
C TYR A 44 -5.38 11.28 -21.50
N TRP A 45 -6.50 11.96 -21.76
CA TRP A 45 -6.88 13.14 -20.98
C TRP A 45 -7.26 12.82 -19.54
N LYS A 46 -7.84 11.64 -19.26
CA LYS A 46 -8.14 11.20 -17.89
C LYS A 46 -6.87 10.88 -17.08
N LEU A 47 -5.87 10.29 -17.74
CA LEU A 47 -4.65 9.81 -17.08
C LEU A 47 -3.56 10.89 -17.01
N ARG A 48 -3.62 11.88 -17.92
CA ARG A 48 -2.61 12.93 -18.03
C ARG A 48 -2.57 13.75 -16.73
N PRO A 49 -1.43 13.79 -16.02
CA PRO A 49 -1.29 14.65 -14.87
C PRO A 49 -1.21 16.13 -15.27
N PHE A 50 -1.71 17.01 -14.42
CA PHE A 50 -1.62 18.46 -14.55
C PHE A 50 -1.60 19.10 -13.16
N ASP A 51 -0.73 20.09 -12.97
CA ASP A 51 -0.56 20.82 -11.69
C ASP A 51 -0.34 19.89 -10.49
N SER A 52 0.56 18.91 -10.67
CA SER A 52 0.79 17.88 -9.66
C SER A 52 1.53 18.43 -8.44
N THR A 53 1.24 17.83 -7.29
CA THR A 53 1.94 18.08 -6.03
C THR A 53 2.91 16.95 -5.69
N ALA A 54 3.85 17.20 -4.79
CA ALA A 54 4.71 16.13 -4.29
C ALA A 54 3.92 15.20 -3.36
N ALA A 55 4.22 13.89 -3.42
CA ALA A 55 3.65 12.93 -2.48
C ALA A 55 4.00 13.32 -1.02
N ALA A 56 3.03 13.17 -0.13
CA ALA A 56 3.17 13.51 1.28
C ALA A 56 3.55 12.28 2.11
N PHE A 57 4.45 12.47 3.08
CA PHE A 57 4.84 11.41 4.02
C PHE A 57 4.57 11.88 5.46
N TYR A 58 3.65 11.22 6.15
CA TYR A 58 3.21 11.59 7.50
C TYR A 58 2.94 10.36 8.36
N GLY A 59 2.80 10.55 9.68
CA GLY A 59 2.52 9.46 10.62
C GLY A 59 1.09 9.54 11.16
N LEU A 60 0.38 8.41 11.20
CA LEU A 60 -0.89 8.28 11.91
C LEU A 60 -0.72 7.49 13.22
N PRO A 61 -1.35 7.88 14.33
CA PRO A 61 -1.20 7.18 15.60
C PRO A 61 -1.82 5.76 15.56
N LYS A 62 -1.07 4.76 16.04
CA LYS A 62 -1.58 3.40 16.26
C LYS A 62 -2.26 3.33 17.63
N VAL A 63 -3.46 3.89 17.74
CA VAL A 63 -4.21 4.01 19.01
C VAL A 63 -4.42 2.66 19.73
N HIS A 64 -4.61 1.57 18.99
CA HIS A 64 -4.76 0.20 19.51
C HIS A 64 -3.47 -0.41 20.12
N LYS A 65 -2.33 0.29 20.09
CA LYS A 65 -1.08 -0.17 20.73
C LYS A 65 -0.83 0.49 22.08
N ILE A 66 -1.65 1.48 22.45
CA ILE A 66 -1.63 2.12 23.75
C ILE A 66 -2.24 1.13 24.74
N PRO A 67 -1.55 0.81 25.85
CA PRO A 67 -2.20 0.12 26.96
C PRO A 67 -3.28 1.06 27.51
N LEU A 68 -4.55 0.68 27.40
CA LEU A 68 -5.58 1.31 28.22
C LEU A 68 -5.22 0.95 29.67
N LYS A 69 -5.02 1.96 30.52
CA LYS A 69 -5.03 1.75 31.96
C LYS A 69 -6.49 1.51 32.34
N GLU A 70 -7.02 0.32 32.06
CA GLU A 70 -8.25 -0.12 32.69
C GLU A 70 -7.85 -1.02 33.85
N GLU A 71 -8.13 -0.51 35.05
CA GLU A 71 -8.05 -1.29 36.27
C GLU A 71 -9.04 -2.45 36.15
N HIS A 72 -8.52 -3.69 36.20
CA HIS A 72 -9.28 -4.93 36.37
C HIS A 72 -10.05 -5.49 35.15
N ASP A 73 -9.40 -5.75 34.02
CA ASP A 73 -9.86 -6.83 33.12
C ASP A 73 -8.78 -7.93 33.01
N HIS A 74 -9.16 -9.15 33.41
CA HIS A 74 -8.34 -10.36 33.36
C HIS A 74 -7.91 -10.77 31.94
N PHE A 75 -8.39 -10.08 30.90
CA PHE A 75 -8.05 -10.33 29.50
C PHE A 75 -6.85 -9.53 28.98
N THR A 76 -6.35 -8.53 29.71
CA THR A 76 -5.27 -7.66 29.20
C THR A 76 -3.90 -8.16 29.63
N ILE A 77 -3.14 -8.76 28.70
CA ILE A 77 -1.75 -9.14 28.94
C ILE A 77 -0.90 -7.86 29.13
N GLU A 78 -0.39 -7.64 30.33
CA GLU A 78 0.55 -6.56 30.62
C GLU A 78 1.77 -6.65 29.69
N LYS A 79 2.05 -5.57 28.95
CA LYS A 79 3.25 -5.51 28.12
C LYS A 79 4.47 -5.29 29.01
N LYS A 80 5.41 -6.22 28.97
CA LYS A 80 6.68 -6.22 29.73
C LYS A 80 7.57 -4.97 29.51
N ASN A 81 7.24 -4.11 28.54
CA ASN A 81 7.79 -2.77 28.32
C ASN A 81 6.76 -1.92 27.54
N PRO A 82 5.89 -1.13 28.20
CA PRO A 82 4.93 -0.30 27.50
C PRO A 82 5.66 0.80 26.71
N PRO A 83 5.22 1.12 25.48
CA PRO A 83 5.86 2.19 24.71
C PRO A 83 5.65 3.54 25.40
N THR A 84 6.74 4.28 25.60
CA THR A 84 6.72 5.63 26.20
C THR A 84 6.07 6.68 25.30
N GLN A 85 5.86 6.37 24.02
CA GLN A 85 5.19 7.21 23.02
C GLN A 85 4.26 6.38 22.15
N ILE A 86 3.16 6.97 21.68
CA ILE A 86 2.22 6.31 20.77
C ILE A 86 2.96 5.96 19.47
N PRO A 87 3.04 4.67 19.08
CA PRO A 87 3.67 4.29 17.82
C PRO A 87 2.93 4.91 16.63
N LEU A 88 3.68 5.46 15.67
CA LEU A 88 3.10 5.97 14.43
C LEU A 88 3.11 4.90 13.33
N ARG A 89 2.08 4.88 12.50
CA ARG A 89 2.05 4.19 11.21
C ARG A 89 2.46 5.20 10.14
N PRO A 90 3.54 4.96 9.39
CA PRO A 90 3.96 5.86 8.32
C PRO A 90 2.97 5.70 7.16
N ILE A 91 2.55 6.82 6.60
CA ILE A 91 1.64 6.91 5.46
C ILE A 91 2.37 7.65 4.36
N ASN A 92 2.44 7.01 3.19
CA ASN A 92 2.83 7.64 1.95
C ASN A 92 1.55 7.95 1.15
N SER A 93 1.16 9.23 1.11
CA SER A 93 0.02 9.70 0.32
C SER A 93 0.51 10.22 -1.03
N SER A 94 0.14 9.51 -2.08
CA SER A 94 0.40 9.91 -3.46
C SER A 94 -0.77 10.68 -4.09
N ILE A 95 -1.75 11.11 -3.29
CA ILE A 95 -2.89 11.89 -3.78
C ILE A 95 -2.38 13.19 -4.39
N GLY A 96 -2.82 13.50 -5.61
CA GLY A 96 -2.40 14.69 -6.34
C GLY A 96 -0.96 14.63 -6.87
N SER A 97 -0.26 13.49 -6.72
CA SER A 97 1.05 13.29 -7.32
C SER A 97 0.95 13.00 -8.82
N PRO A 98 2.04 13.19 -9.60
CA PRO A 98 2.00 12.99 -11.05
C PRO A 98 1.53 11.59 -11.47
N THR A 99 1.83 10.57 -10.66
CA THR A 99 1.49 9.18 -11.00
C THR A 99 0.10 8.76 -10.51
N TYR A 100 -0.62 9.60 -9.76
CA TYR A 100 -1.84 9.19 -9.04
C TYR A 100 -2.91 8.55 -9.94
N GLN A 101 -3.30 9.23 -11.02
CA GLN A 101 -4.35 8.73 -11.92
C GLN A 101 -3.92 7.46 -12.66
N VAL A 102 -2.66 7.41 -13.09
CA VAL A 102 -2.09 6.22 -13.74
C VAL A 102 -2.04 5.04 -12.77
N SER A 103 -1.59 5.26 -11.53
CA SER A 103 -1.62 4.23 -10.47
C SER A 103 -3.04 3.71 -10.21
N LYS A 104 -4.03 4.59 -10.15
CA LYS A 104 -5.43 4.21 -9.95
C LYS A 104 -5.97 3.40 -11.14
N HIS A 105 -5.65 3.81 -12.35
CA HIS A 105 -6.05 3.09 -13.57
C HIS A 105 -5.41 1.71 -13.66
N LEU A 106 -4.11 1.61 -13.39
CA LEU A 106 -3.41 0.33 -13.31
C LEU A 106 -3.98 -0.59 -12.24
N ALA A 107 -4.34 -0.06 -11.06
CA ALA A 107 -4.98 -0.86 -10.02
C ALA A 107 -6.31 -1.48 -10.49
N GLY A 108 -7.09 -0.76 -11.30
CA GLY A 108 -8.31 -1.29 -11.92
C GLY A 108 -8.03 -2.38 -12.96
N ILE A 109 -6.99 -2.21 -13.79
CA ILE A 109 -6.58 -3.25 -14.76
C ILE A 109 -6.11 -4.52 -14.03
N LEU A 110 -5.33 -4.34 -12.96
CA LEU A 110 -4.77 -5.45 -12.18
C LEU A 110 -5.78 -6.07 -11.20
N GLN A 111 -7.01 -5.58 -11.17
CA GLN A 111 -8.02 -6.01 -10.20
C GLN A 111 -8.35 -7.50 -10.33
N SER A 112 -8.49 -7.99 -11.57
CA SER A 112 -8.78 -9.40 -11.83
C SER A 112 -7.73 -10.35 -11.25
N LEU A 113 -6.45 -9.95 -11.24
CA LEU A 113 -5.35 -10.80 -10.76
C LEU A 113 -5.48 -11.16 -9.27
N TYR A 114 -6.11 -10.32 -8.46
CA TYR A 114 -6.30 -10.63 -7.04
C TYR A 114 -7.67 -11.22 -6.73
N GLU A 115 -8.71 -10.92 -7.52
CA GLU A 115 -10.05 -11.47 -7.31
C GLU A 115 -10.14 -12.95 -7.68
N GLU A 116 -9.35 -13.39 -8.66
CA GLU A 116 -9.43 -14.74 -9.23
C GLU A 116 -8.40 -15.73 -8.65
N ASN A 117 -7.56 -15.31 -7.70
CA ASN A 117 -6.44 -16.14 -7.25
C ASN A 117 -6.79 -17.28 -6.29
N GLY A 118 -8.01 -17.32 -5.73
CA GLY A 118 -8.47 -18.39 -4.82
C GLY A 118 -7.78 -18.42 -3.44
N TYR A 119 -6.82 -17.52 -3.18
CA TYR A 119 -6.06 -17.44 -1.94
C TYR A 119 -6.46 -16.23 -1.07
N SER A 120 -7.44 -15.45 -1.52
CA SER A 120 -7.90 -14.24 -0.85
C SER A 120 -9.29 -14.44 -0.29
N VAL A 121 -9.54 -13.92 0.91
CA VAL A 121 -10.88 -13.91 1.51
C VAL A 121 -11.48 -12.52 1.38
N LYS A 122 -12.74 -12.46 0.94
CA LYS A 122 -13.42 -11.20 0.62
C LYS A 122 -13.59 -10.28 1.83
N ASN A 123 -13.92 -10.83 2.99
CA ASN A 123 -14.15 -10.08 4.22
C ASN A 123 -14.04 -10.97 5.47
N ALA A 124 -14.09 -10.36 6.65
CA ALA A 124 -13.96 -11.05 7.93
C ALA A 124 -15.10 -12.05 8.21
N GLN A 125 -16.32 -11.77 7.72
CA GLN A 125 -17.45 -12.67 7.90
C GLN A 125 -17.25 -13.97 7.11
N ALA A 126 -16.93 -13.87 5.81
CA ALA A 126 -16.63 -15.02 4.96
C ALA A 126 -15.47 -15.85 5.52
N PHE A 127 -14.46 -15.19 6.12
CA PHE A 127 -13.38 -15.89 6.81
C PHE A 127 -13.89 -16.67 8.02
N SER A 128 -14.72 -16.03 8.87
CA SER A 128 -15.29 -16.68 10.04
C SER A 128 -16.15 -17.89 9.67
N GLU A 129 -17.00 -17.74 8.65
CA GLU A 129 -17.83 -18.83 8.12
C GLU A 129 -16.96 -19.99 7.60
N PHE A 130 -15.92 -19.68 6.82
CA PHE A 130 -14.96 -20.67 6.32
C PHE A 130 -14.30 -21.43 7.49
N VAL A 131 -13.69 -20.71 8.44
CA VAL A 131 -12.95 -21.34 9.55
C VAL A 131 -13.85 -22.19 10.43
N CYS A 132 -15.09 -21.78 10.69
CA CYS A 132 -16.05 -22.56 11.49
C CYS A 132 -16.40 -23.92 10.85
N THR A 133 -16.22 -24.08 9.54
CA THR A 133 -16.47 -25.35 8.84
C THR A 133 -15.25 -26.27 8.78
N GLN A 134 -14.06 -25.77 9.13
CA GLN A 134 -12.83 -26.56 9.09
C GLN A 134 -12.69 -27.38 10.38
N ARG A 135 -12.29 -28.64 10.24
CA ARG A 135 -11.95 -29.53 11.37
C ARG A 135 -10.44 -29.74 11.37
N VAL A 136 -9.84 -29.65 12.56
CA VAL A 136 -8.41 -29.89 12.79
C VAL A 136 -8.30 -31.23 13.51
N GLU A 137 -7.59 -32.19 12.91
CA GLU A 137 -7.38 -33.50 13.53
C GLU A 137 -6.35 -33.44 14.68
N LYS A 138 -6.25 -34.52 15.47
CA LYS A 138 -5.45 -34.54 16.71
C LYS A 138 -3.95 -34.31 16.49
N ASP A 139 -3.46 -34.60 15.29
CA ASP A 139 -2.08 -34.45 14.85
C ASP A 139 -1.85 -33.22 13.96
N GLU A 140 -2.87 -32.39 13.78
CA GLU A 140 -2.81 -31.16 12.99
C GLU A 140 -2.75 -29.91 13.88
N MET A 141 -2.19 -28.83 13.33
CA MET A 141 -2.20 -27.52 13.98
C MET A 141 -2.45 -26.40 12.97
N VAL A 142 -3.12 -25.36 13.43
CA VAL A 142 -3.32 -24.14 12.65
C VAL A 142 -2.16 -23.18 12.93
N VAL A 143 -1.54 -22.68 11.87
CA VAL A 143 -0.43 -21.71 11.95
C VAL A 143 -0.84 -20.42 11.26
N SER A 144 -0.55 -19.28 11.91
CA SER A 144 -0.77 -17.95 11.35
C SER A 144 0.56 -17.25 11.17
N PHE A 145 0.75 -16.66 9.98
CA PHE A 145 1.95 -15.92 9.63
C PHE A 145 1.60 -14.45 9.42
N ASP A 146 2.36 -13.54 10.02
CA ASP A 146 2.26 -12.10 9.79
C ASP A 146 3.48 -11.62 8.99
N VAL A 147 3.22 -10.89 7.91
CA VAL A 147 4.28 -10.38 7.02
C VAL A 147 4.74 -9.01 7.50
N ILE A 148 6.04 -8.87 7.74
CA ILE A 148 6.64 -7.62 8.18
C ILE A 148 6.95 -6.72 6.98
N SER A 149 6.49 -5.46 7.05
CA SER A 149 6.82 -4.40 6.09
C SER A 149 6.48 -4.71 4.63
N PRO A 150 5.24 -5.12 4.31
CA PRO A 150 4.88 -5.60 2.97
C PRO A 150 5.20 -4.58 1.86
N PHE A 151 5.04 -3.28 2.11
CA PHE A 151 5.28 -2.26 1.07
C PHE A 151 6.76 -2.10 0.69
N THR A 152 7.69 -2.31 1.61
CA THR A 152 9.13 -2.10 1.36
C THR A 152 9.88 -3.40 1.06
N SER A 153 9.26 -4.54 1.33
CA SER A 153 9.91 -5.86 1.21
C SER A 153 9.59 -6.58 -0.10
N ILE A 154 8.64 -6.08 -0.91
CA ILE A 154 8.29 -6.69 -2.21
C ILE A 154 9.36 -6.38 -3.26
N PRO A 155 10.04 -7.40 -3.84
CA PRO A 155 10.99 -7.18 -4.93
C PRO A 155 10.27 -6.73 -6.21
N VAL A 156 10.57 -5.52 -6.67
CA VAL A 156 9.87 -4.90 -7.82
C VAL A 156 9.97 -5.75 -9.09
N LYS A 157 11.16 -6.31 -9.39
CA LYS A 157 11.36 -7.15 -10.59
C LYS A 157 10.43 -8.37 -10.58
N MET A 158 10.35 -9.05 -9.44
CA MET A 158 9.48 -10.22 -9.27
C MET A 158 8.00 -9.84 -9.45
N ALA A 159 7.57 -8.72 -8.88
CA ALA A 159 6.19 -8.24 -9.05
C ALA A 159 5.85 -7.96 -10.52
N VAL A 160 6.77 -7.32 -11.26
CA VAL A 160 6.60 -7.07 -12.70
C VAL A 160 6.54 -8.38 -13.50
N ASP A 161 7.38 -9.36 -13.16
CA ASP A 161 7.39 -10.66 -13.84
C ASP A 161 6.09 -11.46 -13.59
N VAL A 162 5.47 -11.31 -12.41
CA VAL A 162 4.16 -11.92 -12.10
C VAL A 162 3.05 -11.32 -12.96
N VAL A 163 3.05 -9.98 -13.13
CA VAL A 163 2.00 -9.28 -13.90
C VAL A 163 2.10 -9.56 -15.41
N LYS A 164 3.27 -9.96 -15.92
CA LYS A 164 3.48 -10.27 -17.34
C LYS A 164 3.04 -11.68 -17.75
N ARG A 165 2.77 -12.57 -16.80
CA ARG A 165 2.36 -13.95 -17.06
C ARG A 165 0.92 -14.00 -17.52
#